data_AF-A0A1X1Z3F4-F1
#
_entry.id   AF-A0A1X1Z3F4-F1
#
_cell.length_a   1.000
_cell.length_b   1.000
_cell.length_c   1.000
_cell.angle_alpha   90.00
_cell.angle_beta   90.00
_cell.angle_gamma   90.00
#
_symmetry.space_group_name_H-M   'P 1'
#
loop_
_entity.id
_entity.type
_entity.pdbx_description
1 polymer ?
#
loop_
_entity_poly.entity_id
_entity_poly.type
_entity_poly.pdbx_seq_one_letter_code
_entity_poly.pdbx_strand_id
1 'polypeptide(L)' 'MLLCPYHHRLHHRGVITIGGHPDDLVVTDNTGETLSPASLARPPNFPPPDVPPCRGPLGERADWWWYQPFEPKPPPTNN' A
#
# COMPACT_ATOMS: atom_id res chain seq x y z
N MET A 1 -7.18 -4.43 -0.14
CA MET A 1 -6.41 -3.28 0.38
C MET A 1 -4.92 -3.59 0.30
N LEU A 2 -4.23 -3.17 -0.77
CA LEU A 2 -2.77 -3.31 -0.88
C LEU A 2 -2.10 -2.06 -0.31
N LEU A 3 -1.62 -2.13 0.92
CA LEU A 3 -0.76 -1.09 1.50
C LEU A 3 0.69 -1.46 1.24
N CYS A 4 1.53 -0.46 0.96
CA CYS A 4 2.96 -0.70 0.89
C CYS A 4 3.53 -1.08 2.28
N PRO A 5 4.69 -1.75 2.36
CA PRO A 5 5.31 -2.19 3.62
C PRO A 5 5.43 -1.08 4.67
N TYR A 6 5.72 0.14 4.22
CA TYR A 6 5.88 1.31 5.06
C TYR A 6 4.55 1.74 5.71
N HIS A 7 3.50 1.95 4.91
CA HIS A 7 2.18 2.34 5.41
C HIS A 7 1.54 1.24 6.27
N HIS A 8 1.78 -0.03 5.94
CA HIS A 8 1.33 -1.15 6.77
C HIS A 8 1.93 -1.10 8.18
N ARG A 9 3.23 -0.77 8.31
CA ARG A 9 3.88 -0.59 9.62
C ARG A 9 3.34 0.62 10.37
N LEU A 10 3.05 1.73 9.68
CA LEU A 10 2.46 2.92 10.32
C LEU A 10 1.07 2.64 10.87
N HIS A 11 0.25 1.86 10.15
CA HIS A 11 -1.06 1.44 10.62
C HIS A 11 -0.98 0.60 11.91
N HIS A 12 -0.10 -0.40 11.94
CA HIS A 12 0.13 -1.19 13.16
C HIS A 12 0.69 -0.38 14.34
N ARG A 13 1.38 0.73 14.07
CA ARG A 13 1.88 1.64 15.10
C ARG A 13 0.84 2.67 15.57
N GLY A 14 -0.35 2.71 14.96
CA GLY A 14 -1.37 3.73 15.25
C GLY A 14 -0.99 5.14 14.78
N VAL A 15 -0.01 5.26 13.87
CA VAL A 15 0.40 6.54 13.29
C VAL A 15 -0.56 6.98 12.18
N ILE A 16 -1.17 6.01 11.51
CA ILE A 16 -2.25 6.24 10.56
C ILE A 16 -3.43 5.31 10.87
N THR A 17 -4.65 5.76 10.58
CA THR A 17 -5.87 4.96 10.63
C THR A 17 -6.42 4.80 9.22
N ILE A 18 -6.90 3.60 8.89
CA ILE A 18 -7.49 3.30 7.59
C ILE A 18 -8.94 2.89 7.83
N GLY A 19 -9.87 3.64 7.26
CA GLY A 19 -11.31 3.42 7.40
C GLY A 19 -12.07 3.74 6.12
N GLY A 20 -13.39 3.75 6.21
CA GLY A 20 -14.26 3.98 5.05
C GLY A 20 -14.64 2.69 4.31
N HIS A 21 -15.35 2.86 3.19
CA HIS A 21 -15.76 1.75 2.35
C HIS A 21 -14.55 1.23 1.54
N PRO A 22 -14.48 -0.05 1.16
CA PRO A 22 -13.40 -0.55 0.31
C PRO A 22 -13.19 0.24 -1.00
N ASP A 23 -14.28 0.82 -1.53
CA ASP A 23 -14.27 1.66 -2.74
C ASP A 23 -13.98 3.15 -2.45
N ASP A 24 -14.04 3.56 -1.18
CA ASP A 24 -13.84 4.94 -0.73
C ASP A 24 -13.04 4.95 0.58
N LEU A 25 -11.78 4.55 0.44
CA LEU A 25 -10.85 4.43 1.56
C LEU A 25 -10.41 5.82 2.03
N VAL A 26 -10.58 6.06 3.33
CA VAL A 26 -10.10 7.26 4.01
C VAL A 26 -8.91 6.88 4.88
N VAL A 27 -7.79 7.59 4.68
CA VAL A 27 -6.60 7.47 5.53
C VAL A 27 -6.50 8.72 6.38
N THR A 28 -6.38 8.55 7.69
CA THR A 28 -6.16 9.65 8.63
C THR A 28 -4.84 9.46 9.37
N ASP A 29 -4.25 10.55 9.85
CA ASP A 29 -3.13 10.49 10.78
C ASP A 29 -3.59 10.16 12.22
N ASN A 30 -2.67 10.21 13.17
CA ASN A 30 -2.95 9.95 14.58
C ASN A 30 -3.73 11.06 15.30
N THR A 31 -3.91 12.22 14.66
CA THR A 31 -4.74 13.32 15.15
C THR A 31 -6.15 13.30 14.55
N GLY A 32 -6.38 12.45 13.54
CA GLY A 32 -7.65 12.31 12.83
C GLY A 32 -7.75 13.17 11.57
N GLU A 33 -6.67 13.86 11.17
CA GLU A 33 -6.66 14.63 9.93
C GLU A 33 -6.55 13.71 8.72
N THR A 34 -7.33 13.99 7.68
CA THR A 34 -7.34 13.17 6.46
C THR A 34 -6.07 13.41 5.65
N LEU A 35 -5.32 12.35 5.39
CA LEU A 35 -4.14 12.38 4.55
C LEU A 35 -4.55 12.38 3.07
N SER A 36 -4.02 13.35 2.32
CA SER A 36 -4.27 13.39 0.89
C SER A 36 -3.59 12.20 0.19
N PRO A 37 -4.15 11.70 -0.93
CA PRO A 37 -3.54 10.62 -1.71
C PRO A 37 -2.24 11.04 -2.43
N ALA A 38 -1.68 12.22 -2.12
CA ALA A 38 -0.53 12.80 -2.81
C ALA A 38 0.77 11.99 -2.69
N SER A 39 0.80 10.96 -1.85
CA SER A 39 1.90 10.01 -1.83
C SER A 39 1.72 8.97 -2.96
N LEU A 40 1.99 9.37 -4.20
CA LEU A 40 2.23 8.42 -5.28
C LEU A 40 3.25 7.40 -4.78
N ALA A 41 2.86 6.12 -4.73
CA ALA A 41 3.74 5.04 -4.32
C ALA A 41 5.01 5.12 -5.16
N ARG A 42 6.10 5.62 -4.56
CA ARG A 42 7.36 5.74 -5.28
C ARG A 42 7.92 4.33 -5.44
N PRO A 43 8.22 3.88 -6.67
CA PRO A 43 8.94 2.64 -6.85
C PRO A 43 10.22 2.69 -6.00
N PRO A 44 10.50 1.64 -5.22
CA PRO A 44 11.74 1.57 -4.46
C PRO A 44 12.91 1.55 -5.44
N ASN A 45 13.91 2.40 -5.22
CA ASN A 45 15.15 2.42 -6.00
C ASN A 45 16.13 1.30 -5.58
N PHE A 46 15.73 0.40 -4.68
CA PHE A 46 16.59 -0.59 -4.06
C PHE A 46 16.00 -2.00 -4.23
N PRO A 47 16.84 -3.05 -4.23
CA PRO A 47 16.37 -4.43 -4.25
C PRO A 47 15.38 -4.70 -3.10
N PRO A 48 14.47 -5.67 -3.25
CA PRO A 48 13.59 -6.10 -2.18
C PRO A 48 14.40 -6.38 -0.92
N PRO A 49 13.92 -5.99 0.28
CA PRO A 49 14.63 -6.30 1.51
C PRO A 49 14.71 -7.82 1.68
N ASP A 50 15.87 -8.32 2.11
CA ASP A 50 16.07 -9.73 2.45
C ASP A 50 15.43 -10.03 3.81
N VAL A 51 14.11 -10.14 3.80
CA VAL A 51 13.28 -10.43 4.99
C VAL A 51 12.73 -11.85 4.90
N PRO A 52 12.90 -12.68 5.94
CA PRO A 52 12.29 -13.99 5.98
C PRO A 52 10.77 -13.89 5.90
N PRO A 53 10.08 -14.90 5.33
CA PRO A 53 8.62 -14.93 5.27
C PRO A 53 8.01 -14.69 6.65
N CYS A 54 7.11 -13.71 6.74
CA CYS A 54 6.36 -13.48 7.96
C CYS A 54 5.34 -14.61 8.12
N ARG A 55 5.35 -15.28 9.28
CA ARG A 55 4.27 -16.19 9.66
C ARG A 55 3.10 -15.34 10.14
N GLY A 56 1.97 -15.43 9.44
CA GLY A 56 0.71 -14.88 9.92
C GLY A 56 0.28 -15.57 11.22
N PRO A 57 -0.63 -14.96 11.99
CA PRO A 57 -1.14 -15.55 13.23
C PRO A 57 -1.83 -16.92 13.03
N LEU A 58 -2.30 -17.19 11.81
CA LEU A 58 -2.89 -18.48 11.38
C LEU A 58 -1.89 -19.41 10.68
N GLY A 59 -0.59 -19.09 10.66
CA GLY A 59 0.45 -19.89 9.99
C GLY A 59 0.59 -19.63 8.48
N GLU A 60 -0.18 -18.70 7.95
CA GLU A 60 -0.12 -18.25 6.55
C GLU A 60 1.25 -17.66 6.24
N ARG A 61 1.78 -17.91 5.03
CA ARG A 61 3.03 -17.30 4.57
C ARG A 61 2.69 -16.00 3.84
N ALA A 62 3.25 -14.89 4.30
CA ALA A 62 3.24 -13.65 3.54
C ALA A 62 4.56 -13.53 2.75
N ASP A 63 4.47 -13.65 1.43
CA ASP A 63 5.58 -13.36 0.52
C ASP A 63 5.64 -11.85 0.24
N TRP A 64 6.84 -11.28 0.28
CA TRP A 64 7.06 -9.89 -0.10
C TRP A 64 7.11 -9.78 -1.63
N TRP A 65 6.18 -9.04 -2.22
CA TRP A 65 6.24 -8.63 -3.61
C TRP A 65 5.96 -7.13 -3.70
N TRP A 66 6.63 -6.46 -4.65
CA TRP A 66 6.33 -5.07 -4.96
C TRP A 66 5.04 -5.00 -5.76
N TYR A 67 4.13 -4.10 -5.36
CA TYR A 67 2.98 -3.76 -6.19
C TYR A 67 3.46 -3.23 -7.54
N GLN A 68 3.00 -3.85 -8.63
CA GLN A 68 3.15 -3.30 -9.98
C GLN A 68 2.00 -2.29 -10.19
N PRO A 69 2.29 -0.99 -10.37
CA PRO A 69 1.26 -0.01 -10.65
C PRO A 69 0.50 -0.37 -11.93
N PHE A 70 -0.82 -0.20 -11.91
CA PHE A 70 -1.63 -0.28 -13.12
C PHE A 70 -1.17 0.80 -14.11
N GLU A 71 -0.82 0.39 -15.33
CA GLU A 71 -0.48 1.27 -16.43
C GLU A 71 -1.64 1.28 -17.44
N PRO A 72 -2.36 2.40 -17.61
CA PRO A 72 -3.48 2.46 -18.54
C PRO A 72 -2.99 2.28 -19.98
N LYS A 73 -3.68 1.44 -20.76
CA LYS A 73 -3.42 1.31 -22.20
C LYS A 73 -3.67 2.66 -22.89
N PRO A 74 -2.80 3.07 -23.84
CA PRO A 74 -3.08 4.24 -24.67
C PRO A 74 -4.38 4.04 -25.46
N PRO A 75 -5.16 5.10 -25.71
CA PRO A 75 -6.36 5.02 -26.52
C PRO A 75 -6.03 4.52 -27.94
N PRO A 76 -6.94 3.78 -28.59
CA PRO A 76 -6.72 3.30 -29.95
C PRO A 76 -6.52 4.49 -30.90
N THR A 77 -5.53 4.38 -31.79
CA THR A 77 -5.31 5.35 -32.87
C THR A 77 -6.46 5.26 -33.88
N ASN A 78 -7.05 6.41 -34.21
CA ASN A 78 -8.04 6.51 -35.28
C ASN A 78 -7.34 6.29 -36.64
N ASN A 79 -7.90 5.42 -37.47
CA ASN A 79 -7.42 5.13 -38.83
C ASN A 79 -8.00 6.12 -39.84
#